data_AF-A0A7S2U1B3-F1
#
_entry.id   AF-A0A7S2U1B3-F1
#
_cell.length_a   1.000
_cell.length_b   1.000
_cell.length_c   1.000
_cell.angle_alpha   90.00
_cell.angle_beta   90.00
_cell.angle_gamma   90.00
#
_symmetry.space_group_name_H-M   'P 1'
#
loop_
_entity.id
_entity.type
_entity.pdbx_description
1 polymer ?
#
loop_
_entity_poly.entity_id
_entity_poly.type
_entity_poly.pdbx_seq_one_letter_code
_entity_poly.pdbx_strand_id
1 'polypeptide(L)'
;MSSAQHCVKALIIGTGTVAQLHARELLKIKASGLPVSLVGIVTRRKTLEALPEFKSAEIWTPEPKMSDVAARAKKEGVNVVINAAADSVAYDITQAFIDAELPYV
;
A
#
# COMPACT_ATOMS: atom_id res chain seq x y z
N MET A 1 21.54 -10.34 20.94
CA MET A 1 21.11 -9.11 20.24
C MET A 1 20.18 -9.54 19.13
N SER A 2 18.87 -9.34 19.30
CA SER A 2 17.88 -9.75 18.30
C SER A 2 17.95 -8.78 17.13
N SER A 3 18.42 -9.25 15.96
CA SER A 3 18.21 -8.53 14.71
C SER A 3 16.70 -8.53 14.46
N ALA A 4 16.03 -7.43 14.79
CA ALA A 4 14.66 -7.25 14.33
C ALA A 4 14.71 -7.35 12.80
N GLN A 5 14.20 -8.46 12.25
CA GLN A 5 14.03 -8.60 10.82
C GLN A 5 13.08 -7.47 10.41
N HIS A 6 13.63 -6.41 9.81
CA HIS A 6 12.84 -5.27 9.36
C HIS A 6 11.87 -5.76 8.28
N CYS A 7 10.61 -5.94 8.66
CA CYS A 7 9.57 -6.33 7.74
C CYS A 7 9.16 -5.14 6.87
N VAL A 8 9.16 -5.32 5.56
CA VAL A 8 8.62 -4.33 4.62
C VAL A 8 7.10 -4.38 4.73
N LYS A 9 6.51 -3.26 5.16
CA LYS A 9 5.07 -3.06 5.28
C LYS A 9 4.63 -2.14 4.15
N ALA A 10 4.11 -2.73 3.09
CA ALA A 10 3.73 -2.03 1.86
C ALA A 10 2.26 -1.59 1.88
N LEU A 11 1.98 -0.42 1.31
CA LEU A 11 0.65 0.07 0.97
C LEU A 11 0.58 0.34 -0.53
N ILE A 12 -0.44 -0.18 -1.21
CA ILE A 12 -0.65 0.09 -2.64
C ILE A 12 -1.79 1.10 -2.81
N ILE A 13 -1.59 2.12 -3.63
CA ILE A 13 -2.62 3.12 -3.95
C ILE A 13 -3.03 2.93 -5.40
N GLY A 14 -4.32 2.68 -5.63
CA GLY A 14 -4.87 2.36 -6.95
C GLY A 14 -5.12 0.88 -7.17
N THR A 15 -5.77 0.56 -8.29
CA THR A 15 -6.29 -0.80 -8.58
C THR A 15 -6.08 -1.26 -10.01
N GLY A 16 -5.36 -0.48 -10.80
CA GLY A 16 -5.08 -0.80 -12.19
C GLY A 16 -4.17 -2.01 -12.32
N THR A 17 -3.82 -2.35 -13.56
CA THR A 17 -2.91 -3.45 -13.88
C THR A 17 -1.58 -3.33 -13.12
N VAL A 18 -1.05 -2.11 -12.99
CA VAL A 18 0.20 -1.84 -12.25
C VAL A 18 0.08 -2.21 -10.77
N ALA A 19 -1.02 -1.82 -10.10
CA ALA A 19 -1.28 -2.17 -8.70
C ALA A 19 -1.35 -3.70 -8.49
N GLN A 20 -2.02 -4.41 -9.41
CA GLN A 20 -2.13 -5.86 -9.38
C GLN A 20 -0.78 -6.55 -9.58
N LEU A 21 0.05 -6.06 -10.51
CA LEU A 21 1.39 -6.58 -10.73
C LEU A 21 2.26 -6.42 -9.47
N HIS A 22 2.24 -5.25 -8.83
CA HIS A 22 2.99 -5.05 -7.59
C HIS A 22 2.51 -5.95 -6.45
N ALA A 23 1.21 -6.14 -6.26
CA ALA A 23 0.72 -7.07 -5.24
C ALA A 23 1.13 -8.52 -5.51
N ARG A 24 1.11 -8.96 -6.78
CA ARG A 24 1.61 -10.30 -7.17
C ARG A 24 3.09 -10.47 -6.87
N GLU A 25 3.91 -9.46 -7.18
CA GLU A 25 5.34 -9.50 -6.85
C GLU A 25 5.59 -9.52 -5.34
N LEU A 26 4.87 -8.71 -4.55
CA LEU A 26 4.96 -8.75 -3.09
C LEU A 26 4.60 -10.12 -2.52
N LEU A 27 3.60 -10.80 -3.09
CA LEU A 27 3.23 -12.16 -2.69
C LEU A 27 4.32 -13.19 -3.03
N LYS A 28 4.97 -13.07 -4.20
CA LYS A 28 6.11 -13.92 -4.58
C LYS A 28 7.29 -13.72 -3.62
N ILE A 29 7.61 -12.47 -3.29
CA ILE A 29 8.67 -12.11 -2.34
C ILE A 29 8.36 -12.68 -0.95
N LYS A 30 7.11 -12.56 -0.49
CA LYS A 30 6.68 -13.17 0.77
C LYS A 30 6.83 -14.69 0.74
N ALA A 31 6.44 -15.34 -0.37
CA ALA A 31 6.57 -16.78 -0.55
C ALA A 31 8.03 -17.27 -0.61
N SER A 32 8.98 -16.41 -0.99
CA SER A 32 10.41 -16.71 -0.94
C SER A 32 11.02 -16.60 0.47
N GLY A 33 10.21 -16.32 1.49
CA GLY A 33 10.64 -16.22 2.89
C GLY A 33 11.20 -14.85 3.30
N LEU A 34 11.12 -13.84 2.42
CA LEU A 34 11.51 -12.48 2.77
C LEU A 34 10.39 -11.82 3.61
N PRO A 35 10.74 -11.05 4.65
CA PRO A 35 9.76 -10.46 5.56
C PRO A 35 9.07 -9.26 4.89
N VAL A 36 8.00 -9.53 4.14
CA VAL A 36 7.19 -8.53 3.44
C VAL A 36 5.71 -8.76 3.72
N SER A 37 4.97 -7.68 3.94
CA SER A 37 3.54 -7.68 4.17
C SER A 37 2.88 -6.56 3.38
N LEU A 38 1.85 -6.89 2.59
CA LEU A 38 0.94 -5.92 2.01
C LEU A 38 -0.11 -5.59 3.08
N VAL A 39 -0.04 -4.38 3.64
CA VAL A 39 -0.89 -3.91 4.74
C VAL A 39 -2.28 -3.56 4.22
N GLY A 40 -2.34 -2.82 3.11
CA GLY A 40 -3.60 -2.36 2.57
C GLY A 40 -3.54 -1.97 1.11
N ILE A 41 -4.73 -1.76 0.55
CA ILE A 41 -4.95 -1.25 -0.80
C ILE A 41 -5.95 -0.11 -0.73
N VAL A 42 -5.52 1.05 -1.20
CA VAL A 42 -6.33 2.25 -1.28
C VAL A 42 -7.05 2.30 -2.62
N THR A 43 -8.36 2.45 -2.58
CA THR A 43 -9.20 2.34 -3.77
C THR A 43 -10.50 3.12 -3.65
N ARG A 44 -11.03 3.55 -4.80
CA ARG A 44 -12.39 4.10 -4.94
C ARG A 44 -13.43 3.00 -5.20
N ARG A 45 -13.00 1.79 -5.55
CA ARG A 45 -13.85 0.64 -5.89
C ARG A 45 -13.96 -0.30 -4.69
N LYS A 46 -15.20 -0.62 -4.29
CA LYS A 46 -15.49 -1.56 -3.18
C LYS A 46 -15.21 -3.04 -3.52
N THR A 47 -15.14 -3.40 -4.80
CA THR A 47 -15.23 -4.80 -5.27
C THR A 47 -13.89 -5.50 -5.54
N LEU A 48 -12.80 -5.09 -4.89
CA LEU A 48 -11.49 -5.72 -5.11
C LEU A 48 -11.27 -7.05 -4.36
N GLU A 49 -12.17 -7.40 -3.42
CA GLU A 49 -12.08 -8.61 -2.59
C GLU A 49 -11.96 -9.91 -3.41
N ALA A 50 -12.38 -9.89 -4.68
CA ALA A 50 -12.32 -11.04 -5.57
C ALA A 50 -10.93 -11.31 -6.17
N LEU A 51 -9.98 -10.37 -6.10
CA LEU A 51 -8.65 -10.56 -6.69
C LEU A 51 -7.74 -11.34 -5.73
N PRO A 52 -7.24 -12.53 -6.11
CA PRO A 52 -6.41 -13.37 -5.25
C PRO A 52 -5.20 -12.64 -4.66
N GLU A 53 -4.61 -11.73 -5.42
CA GLU A 53 -3.44 -10.94 -5.01
C GLU A 53 -3.72 -9.94 -3.87
N PHE A 54 -4.99 -9.65 -3.61
CA PHE A 54 -5.42 -8.64 -2.65
C PHE A 54 -6.08 -9.25 -1.40
N LYS A 55 -6.29 -10.58 -1.37
CA LYS A 55 -6.99 -11.27 -0.26
C LYS A 55 -6.33 -11.09 1.11
N SER A 56 -5.02 -10.89 1.16
CA SER A 56 -4.31 -10.69 2.43
C SER A 56 -4.20 -9.23 2.85
N ALA A 57 -4.70 -8.30 2.04
CA ALA A 57 -4.60 -6.87 2.26
C ALA A 57 -5.95 -6.30 2.70
N GLU A 58 -5.91 -5.30 3.58
CA GLU A 58 -7.14 -4.58 3.93
C GLU A 58 -7.51 -3.59 2.82
N ILE A 59 -8.79 -3.55 2.44
CA ILE A 59 -9.29 -2.61 1.43
C ILE A 59 -9.70 -1.31 2.12
N TRP A 60 -9.03 -0.22 1.77
CA TRP A 60 -9.32 1.11 2.31
C TRP A 60 -10.23 1.85 1.29
N THR A 61 -11.55 1.82 1.55
CA THR A 61 -12.60 2.44 0.72
C THR A 61 -13.72 3.04 1.57
N PRO A 62 -14.54 3.94 0.99
CA PRO A 62 -14.16 4.93 -0.02
C PRO A 62 -13.50 6.10 0.72
N GLU A 63 -12.26 6.43 0.39
CA GLU A 63 -11.53 7.38 1.23
C GLU A 63 -11.97 8.83 1.00
N PRO A 64 -12.25 9.59 2.09
CA PRO A 64 -12.70 10.97 2.00
C PRO A 64 -11.56 11.95 1.65
N LYS A 65 -10.32 11.72 2.11
CA LYS A 65 -9.12 12.57 1.86
C LYS A 65 -7.81 11.79 1.99
N MET A 66 -6.79 12.11 1.17
CA MET A 66 -5.47 11.44 1.18
C MET A 66 -4.69 11.61 2.50
N SER A 67 -4.96 12.66 3.28
CA SER A 67 -4.34 12.88 4.59
C SER A 67 -4.73 11.81 5.62
N ASP A 68 -5.99 11.33 5.57
CA ASP A 68 -6.49 10.30 6.50
C ASP A 68 -5.82 8.95 6.23
N VAL A 69 -5.55 8.68 4.95
CA VAL A 69 -4.81 7.53 4.44
C VAL A 69 -3.40 7.52 4.97
N ALA A 70 -2.73 8.66 4.87
CA ALA A 70 -1.36 8.81 5.32
C ALA A 70 -1.27 8.68 6.85
N ALA A 71 -2.21 9.27 7.59
CA ALA A 71 -2.30 9.10 9.05
C ALA A 71 -2.50 7.63 9.45
N ARG A 72 -3.38 6.91 8.73
CA ARG A 72 -3.61 5.47 8.92
C ARG A 72 -2.36 4.65 8.59
N ALA A 73 -1.72 4.91 7.46
CA ALA A 73 -0.49 4.25 7.04
C ALA A 73 0.62 4.39 8.10
N LYS A 74 0.77 5.58 8.70
CA LYS A 74 1.69 5.83 9.82
C LYS A 74 1.34 4.98 11.04
N LYS A 75 0.06 4.89 11.41
CA LYS A 75 -0.41 4.08 12.54
C LYS A 75 -0.16 2.57 12.33
N GLU A 76 -0.34 2.07 11.12
CA GLU A 76 -0.09 0.65 10.77
C GLU A 76 1.41 0.32 10.61
N GLY A 77 2.27 1.36 10.61
CA GLY A 77 3.70 1.25 10.43
C GLY A 77 4.10 0.93 8.99
N VAL A 78 3.32 1.39 8.01
CA VAL A 78 3.68 1.32 6.59
C VAL A 78 5.00 2.05 6.38
N ASN A 79 5.93 1.41 5.69
CA ASN A 79 7.25 1.95 5.40
C ASN A 79 7.61 1.93 3.91
N VAL A 80 6.69 1.44 3.06
CA VAL A 80 6.77 1.56 1.61
C VAL A 80 5.37 1.86 1.08
N VAL A 81 5.24 2.92 0.30
CA VAL A 81 4.01 3.26 -0.42
C VAL A 81 4.28 3.08 -1.89
N ILE A 82 3.37 2.41 -2.59
CA ILE A 82 3.43 2.17 -4.04
C ILE A 82 2.29 2.94 -4.67
N ASN A 83 2.60 4.05 -5.32
CA ASN A 83 1.59 4.83 -6.03
C ASN A 83 1.35 4.28 -7.44
N ALA A 84 0.27 3.51 -7.57
CA ALA A 84 -0.24 2.97 -8.83
C ALA A 84 -1.58 3.63 -9.24
N ALA A 85 -1.85 4.83 -8.73
CA ALA A 85 -2.99 5.65 -9.14
C ALA A 85 -2.72 6.34 -10.48
N ALA A 86 -3.76 6.96 -11.06
CA ALA A 86 -3.60 7.76 -12.27
C ALA A 86 -2.77 9.03 -11.97
N ASP A 87 -1.98 9.47 -12.95
CA ASP A 87 -1.09 10.64 -12.84
C ASP A 87 -1.81 11.91 -12.35
N SER A 88 -3.09 12.08 -12.71
CA SER A 88 -3.91 13.23 -12.33
C SER A 88 -4.12 13.40 -10.82
N VAL A 89 -3.89 12.36 -10.02
CA VAL A 89 -3.98 12.40 -8.56
C VAL A 89 -2.65 12.06 -7.88
N ALA A 90 -1.60 11.76 -8.65
CA ALA A 90 -0.33 11.31 -8.10
C ALA A 90 0.31 12.39 -7.22
N TYR A 91 0.27 13.66 -7.63
CA TYR A 91 0.81 14.78 -6.86
C TYR A 91 0.15 14.92 -5.48
N ASP A 92 -1.19 14.91 -5.43
CA ASP A 92 -1.94 15.06 -4.17
C ASP A 92 -1.65 13.90 -3.20
N ILE A 93 -1.47 12.70 -3.75
CA ILE A 93 -1.05 11.52 -2.99
C ILE A 93 0.37 11.73 -2.47
N THR A 94 1.33 12.07 -3.32
CA THR A 94 2.73 12.28 -2.92
C THR A 94 2.82 13.35 -1.82
N GLN A 95 2.14 14.48 -1.99
CA GLN A 95 2.14 15.56 -1.01
C GLN A 95 1.60 15.11 0.35
N ALA A 96 0.47 14.40 0.38
CA ALA A 96 -0.13 13.91 1.63
C ALA A 96 0.80 12.95 2.41
N PHE A 97 1.56 12.12 1.70
CA PHE A 97 2.48 11.16 2.33
C PHE A 97 3.81 11.81 2.75
N ILE A 98 4.28 12.84 2.02
CA ILE A 98 5.39 13.69 2.45
C ILE A 98 5.02 14.44 3.73
N ASP A 99 3.84 15.07 3.77
CA ASP A 99 3.36 15.81 4.94
C ASP A 99 3.19 14.91 6.18
N ALA A 100 2.94 13.63 5.97
CA ALA A 100 2.84 12.63 7.04
C ALA A 100 4.20 12.04 7.47
N GLU A 101 5.29 12.44 6.82
CA GLU A 101 6.66 11.92 7.01
C GLU A 101 6.77 10.40 6.75
N LEU A 102 6.04 9.89 5.74
CA LEU A 102 6.12 8.49 5.35
C LEU A 102 7.13 8.28 4.20
N PRO A 103 7.89 7.17 4.19
CA PRO A 103 8.72 6.83 3.05
C PRO A 103 7.84 6.56 1.82
N TYR A 104 8.13 7.24 0.71
CA TYR A 104 7.33 7.23 -0.51
C TYR A 104 8.21 6.83 -1.70
N VAL A 105 7.73 5.91 -2.55
CA VAL A 105 8.41 5.43 -3.77
C VAL A 105 7.43 5.43 -4.95
#